data_AF-A0AA96IU36-F1
#
_entry.id   AF-A0AA96IU36-F1
#
_cell.length_a   1.000
_cell.length_b   1.000
_cell.length_c   1.000
_cell.angle_alpha   90.00
_cell.angle_beta   90.00
_cell.angle_gamma   90.00
#
_symmetry.space_group_name_H-M   'P 1'
#
loop_
_entity.id
_entity.type
_entity.pdbx_description
1 polymer ?
#
loop_
_entity_poly.entity_id
_entity_poly.type
_entity_poly.pdbx_seq_one_letter_code
_entity_poly.pdbx_strand_id
1 'polypeptide(L)' 'MALEGQGKSGSARVIYFLATFDTIYLILAYPKSTKDSLTDAEKAVLKKLTKQLKEERTT' A
#
# COMPACT_ATOMS: atom_id res chain seq x y z
N MET A 1 2.46 -25.95 -16.34
CA MET A 1 1.40 -25.72 -17.34
C MET A 1 0.63 -24.49 -16.90
N ALA A 2 0.63 -23.42 -17.69
CA ALA A 2 -0.27 -22.28 -17.52
C ALA A 2 -1.46 -22.51 -18.45
N LEU A 3 -2.69 -22.29 -17.99
CA LEU A 3 -3.90 -22.48 -18.78
C LEU A 3 -3.88 -21.48 -19.96
N GLU A 4 -3.99 -21.94 -21.20
CA GLU A 4 -4.10 -21.08 -22.38
C GLU A 4 -5.34 -20.18 -22.22
N GLY A 5 -5.11 -18.88 -22.04
CA GLY A 5 -6.15 -17.87 -21.79
C GLY A 5 -6.11 -17.20 -20.41
N GLN A 6 -5.31 -17.71 -19.46
CA GLN A 6 -5.17 -17.11 -18.12
C GLN A 6 -3.77 -16.48 -17.96
N GLY A 7 -3.61 -15.25 -18.46
CA GLY A 7 -2.41 -14.45 -18.18
C GLY A 7 -2.22 -14.28 -16.67
N LYS A 8 -0.96 -14.26 -16.18
CA LYS A 8 -0.53 -14.19 -14.75
C LYS A 8 -1.61 -13.56 -13.86
N SER A 9 -2.50 -14.40 -13.33
CA SER A 9 -3.71 -13.95 -12.67
C SER A 9 -3.37 -13.42 -11.28
N GLY A 10 -3.53 -12.12 -11.09
CA GLY A 10 -3.62 -11.50 -9.75
C GLY A 10 -2.34 -10.83 -9.22
N SER A 11 -1.74 -9.91 -9.97
CA SER A 11 -0.77 -8.99 -9.37
C SER A 11 -1.49 -8.03 -8.42
N ALA A 12 -0.97 -7.84 -7.20
CA ALA A 12 -1.46 -6.85 -6.24
C ALA A 12 -0.44 -5.71 -6.06
N ARG A 13 -0.93 -4.52 -5.74
CA ARG A 13 -0.14 -3.37 -5.30
C ARG A 13 -0.31 -3.25 -3.78
N VAL A 14 0.80 -3.04 -3.07
CA VAL A 14 0.83 -2.81 -1.63
C VAL A 14 1.48 -1.47 -1.36
N ILE A 15 0.78 -0.59 -0.64
CA ILE A 15 1.32 0.67 -0.13
C ILE A 15 1.89 0.38 1.26
N TYR A 16 3.14 0.76 1.46
CA TYR A 16 3.84 0.58 2.73
C TYR A 16 4.43 1.89 3.23
N PHE A 17 4.67 1.95 4.54
CA PHE A 17 5.36 3.04 5.22
C PHE A 17 6.52 2.48 6.02
N LEU A 18 7.73 2.94 5.68
CA LEU A 18 8.94 2.61 6.42
C LEU A 18 9.02 3.54 7.63
N ALA A 19 8.71 3.02 8.82
CA ALA A 19 8.70 3.83 10.04
C ALA A 19 10.08 3.95 10.67
N THR A 20 10.87 2.88 10.62
CA THR A 20 12.28 2.83 11.04
C THR A 20 13.06 1.98 10.03
N PHE A 21 14.38 1.90 10.16
CA PHE A 21 15.19 1.05 9.27
C PHE A 21 14.76 -0.43 9.31
N ASP A 22 14.21 -0.89 10.42
CA ASP A 22 13.80 -2.29 10.64
C ASP A 22 12.28 -2.51 10.52
N THR A 23 11.45 -1.49 10.74
CA THR A 23 9.98 -1.65 10.71
C THR A 23 9.31 -1.07 9.47
N ILE A 24 8.57 -1.93 8.77
CA ILE A 24 7.70 -1.59 7.65
C ILE A 24 6.23 -1.84 8.05
N TYR A 25 5.37 -0.85 7.83
CA TYR A 25 3.92 -0.98 7.94
C TYR A 25 3.29 -1.15 6.57
N LEU A 26 2.51 -2.22 6.38
CA LEU A 26 1.71 -2.42 5.18
C LEU A 26 0.34 -1.77 5.40
N ILE A 27 0.08 -0.66 4.70
CA ILE A 27 -1.08 0.20 4.96
C ILE A 27 -2.28 -0.21 4.14
N LEU A 28 -2.08 -0.57 2.87
CA LEU A 28 -3.16 -0.91 1.94
C LEU A 28 -2.68 -1.91 0.90
N ALA A 29 -3.46 -2.96 0.66
CA ALA A 29 -3.25 -3.90 -0.44
C ALA A 29 -4.47 -3.90 -1.36
N TYR A 30 -4.25 -3.83 -2.66
CA TYR A 30 -5.31 -3.86 -3.66
C TYR A 30 -4.85 -4.52 -4.96
N PRO A 31 -5.75 -5.15 -5.74
CA PRO A 31 -5.38 -5.73 -7.03
C PRO A 31 -4.84 -4.66 -7.98
N LYS A 32 -3.79 -4.99 -8.75
CA LYS A 32 -3.18 -4.08 -9.75
C LYS A 32 -4.23 -3.54 -10.73
N SER A 33 -5.25 -4.34 -11.06
CA SER A 33 -6.35 -3.94 -11.95
C SER A 33 -7.30 -2.89 -11.38
N THR A 34 -7.24 -2.58 -10.08
CA THR A 34 -8.28 -1.77 -9.41
C THR A 34 -8.02 -0.28 -9.55
N LYS A 35 -6.76 0.16 -9.38
CA LYS A 35 -6.38 1.58 -9.38
C LYS A 35 -4.95 1.75 -9.88
N ASP A 36 -4.73 2.65 -10.83
CA ASP A 36 -3.39 3.01 -11.31
C ASP A 36 -2.75 4.17 -10.56
N SER A 37 -3.56 5.11 -10.06
CA SER A 37 -3.10 6.27 -9.29
C SER A 37 -3.91 6.45 -8.00
N LEU A 38 -3.34 7.21 -7.07
CA LEU A 38 -4.03 7.66 -5.87
C LEU A 38 -4.59 9.06 -6.11
N THR A 39 -5.85 9.26 -5.72
CA THR A 39 -6.47 10.58 -5.66
C THR A 39 -5.83 11.42 -4.56
N ASP A 40 -5.98 12.74 -4.65
CA ASP A 40 -5.40 13.63 -3.64
C ASP A 40 -6.05 13.47 -2.26
N ALA A 41 -7.33 13.09 -2.23
CA ALA A 41 -8.02 12.71 -0.99
C ALA A 41 -7.39 11.47 -0.34
N GLU A 42 -7.11 10.42 -1.12
CA GLU A 42 -6.44 9.21 -0.61
C GLU A 42 -5.03 9.52 -0.11
N LYS A 43 -4.27 10.36 -0.82
CA LYS A 43 -2.95 10.82 -0.37
C LYS A 43 -3.03 11.59 0.94
N ALA A 44 -4.04 12.45 1.10
CA ALA A 44 -4.25 13.21 2.33
C ALA A 44 -4.54 12.29 3.53
N VAL A 45 -5.37 11.26 3.33
CA VAL A 45 -5.65 10.24 4.35
C VAL A 45 -4.39 9.46 4.71
N LEU A 46 -3.62 8.98 3.71
CA LEU A 46 -2.36 8.27 3.95
C LEU A 46 -1.36 9.14 4.72
N LYS A 47 -1.26 10.44 4.38
CA LYS A 47 -0.39 11.39 5.09
C LYS A 47 -0.80 11.58 6.55
N LYS A 48 -2.10 11.62 6.83
CA LYS A 48 -2.60 11.71 8.21
C LYS A 48 -2.25 10.44 9.00
N LEU A 49 -2.45 9.27 8.39
CA LEU A 49 -2.16 7.98 9.02
C LEU A 49 -0.66 7.82 9.31
N THR A 50 0.23 8.14 8.37
CA THR A 50 1.68 8.02 8.59
C THR A 50 2.18 9.00 9.65
N LYS A 51 1.56 10.17 9.77
CA LYS A 51 1.86 11.11 10.85
C LYS A 51 1.49 10.52 12.22
N GLN A 52 0.29 9.95 12.36
CA GLN A 52 -0.16 9.30 13.60
C GLN A 52 0.75 8.13 14.00
N LEU A 53 1.07 7.25 13.03
CA LEU A 53 1.97 6.11 13.27
C LEU A 53 3.38 6.53 13.70
N LYS A 54 3.84 7.70 13.27
CA LYS A 54 5.12 8.27 13.71
C LYS A 54 5.02 8.81 15.14
N GLU A 55 3.95 9.54 15.46
CA GLU A 55 3.73 10.13 16.79
C GLU A 55 3.55 9.07 17.88
N GLU A 56 2.79 7.99 17.62
CA GLU A 56 2.62 6.85 18.54
C GLU A 56 3.95 6.16 18.90
N ARG A 57 4.94 6.20 18.01
CA ARG A 57 6.28 5.63 18.25
C ARG A 57 7.22 6.54 19.04
N THR A 58 6.90 7.82 19.17
CA THR A 58 7.78 8.82 19.80
C THR A 58 7.39 9.10 21.26
N THR A 59 6.37 8.42 21.78
CA THR A 59 5.96 8.42 23.19
C THR A 59 6.38 7.12 23.85
#